data_AF-A0A2W4L283-F1
#
_entry.id   AF-A0A2W4L283-F1
#
_cell.length_a   1.000
_cell.length_b   1.000
_cell.length_c   1.000
_cell.angle_alpha   90.00
_cell.angle_beta   90.00
_cell.angle_gamma   90.00
#
_symmetry.space_group_name_H-M   'P 1'
#
loop_
_entity.id
_entity.type
_entity.pdbx_description
1 polymer ?
#
loop_
_entity_poly.entity_id
_entity_poly.type
_entity_poly.pdbx_seq_one_letter_code
_entity_poly.pdbx_strand_id
1 'polypeptide(L)'
;RIAALHDAKQRDYGREHDPFANVRGASEWGVRPWVAAMVRATDKLRRLQQYARTGTLANEGAEDSFLDLAVYALIALILWREEQGLPPYGLGSEWQRVSLGTVPGPAGGEEQERAA
;
A
#
# COMPACT_ATOMS: atom_id res chain seq x y z
N ARG A 1 -11.47 12.41 -7.80
CA ARG A 1 -12.34 11.21 -7.71
C ARG A 1 -11.72 10.14 -6.82
N ILE A 2 -10.48 9.70 -7.07
CA ILE A 2 -9.80 8.69 -6.21
C ILE A 2 -9.53 9.20 -4.78
N ALA A 3 -9.12 10.46 -4.61
CA ALA A 3 -8.94 11.05 -3.28
C ALA A 3 -10.23 11.05 -2.45
N ALA A 4 -11.37 11.46 -3.01
CA ALA A 4 -12.65 11.43 -2.32
C ALA A 4 -13.12 10.00 -1.95
N LEU A 5 -12.83 9.01 -2.81
CA LEU A 5 -13.10 7.59 -2.53
C LEU A 5 -12.20 7.07 -1.40
N HIS A 6 -10.91 7.43 -1.45
CA HIS A 6 -9.94 7.16 -0.40
C HIS A 6 -10.43 7.76 0.93
N ASP A 7 -10.73 9.06 0.97
CA ASP A 7 -11.15 9.77 2.19
C ASP A 7 -12.46 9.22 2.76
N ALA A 8 -13.37 8.78 1.91
CA ALA A 8 -14.60 8.13 2.34
C ALA A 8 -14.33 6.79 3.04
N LYS A 9 -13.45 5.95 2.49
CA LYS A 9 -13.05 4.69 3.10
C LYS A 9 -12.19 4.91 4.35
N GLN A 10 -11.36 5.95 4.40
CA GLN A 10 -10.54 6.27 5.58
C GLN A 10 -11.41 6.54 6.83
N ARG A 11 -12.62 7.08 6.68
CA ARG A 11 -13.53 7.27 7.83
C ARG A 11 -13.96 5.98 8.50
N ASP A 12 -13.98 4.86 7.77
CA ASP A 12 -14.36 3.56 8.32
C ASP A 12 -13.16 2.86 9.01
N TYR A 13 -11.93 3.33 8.79
CA TYR A 13 -10.69 2.58 9.09
C TYR A 13 -9.61 3.35 9.87
N GLY A 14 -9.63 4.69 9.86
CA GLY A 14 -8.64 5.55 10.50
C GLY A 14 -9.04 6.00 11.91
N ARG A 15 -8.04 6.35 12.73
CA ARG A 15 -8.29 7.17 13.92
C ARG A 15 -8.33 8.65 13.49
N GLU A 16 -8.94 9.50 14.30
CA GLU A 16 -9.15 10.94 14.03
C GLU A 16 -7.88 11.71 13.61
N HIS A 17 -6.68 11.17 13.88
CA HIS A 17 -5.39 11.82 13.58
C HIS A 17 -4.42 10.96 12.74
N ASP A 18 -4.75 9.70 12.44
CA ASP A 18 -3.96 8.83 11.55
C ASP A 18 -4.91 7.97 10.70
N PRO A 19 -5.11 8.34 9.42
CA PRO A 19 -5.97 7.59 8.53
C PRO A 19 -5.48 6.14 8.34
N PHE A 20 -4.18 5.88 8.48
CA PHE A 20 -3.61 4.55 8.26
C PHE A 20 -3.35 3.76 9.53
N ALA A 21 -3.90 4.17 10.68
CA ALA A 21 -3.63 3.55 11.98
C ALA A 21 -3.84 2.02 11.98
N ASN A 22 -4.89 1.56 11.29
CA ASN A 22 -5.22 0.14 11.13
C ASN A 22 -4.18 -0.67 10.34
N VAL A 23 -3.44 -0.02 9.42
CA VAL A 23 -2.38 -0.65 8.63
C VAL A 23 -1.03 -0.47 9.34
N ARG A 24 -0.78 0.69 9.97
CA ARG A 24 0.45 0.95 10.73
C ARG A 24 0.60 0.09 11.97
N GLY A 25 -0.50 -0.31 12.60
CA GLY A 25 -0.49 -1.27 13.72
C GLY A 25 0.17 -2.60 13.38
N ALA A 26 0.30 -2.97 12.09
CA ALA A 26 1.03 -4.16 11.68
C ALA A 26 2.52 -4.13 12.05
N SER A 27 3.10 -2.95 12.28
CA SER A 27 4.47 -2.79 12.78
C SER A 27 4.68 -3.44 14.15
N GLU A 28 3.65 -3.49 15.00
CA GLU A 28 3.71 -4.17 16.31
C GLU A 28 3.95 -5.68 16.16
N TRP A 29 3.67 -6.24 14.98
CA TRP A 29 3.88 -7.63 14.60
C TRP A 29 5.13 -7.84 13.74
N GLY A 30 5.98 -6.81 13.60
CA GLY A 30 7.17 -6.85 12.74
C GLY A 30 6.85 -6.82 11.24
N VAL A 31 5.62 -6.46 10.85
CA VAL A 31 5.21 -6.34 9.44
C VAL A 31 5.25 -4.89 9.02
N ARG A 32 5.99 -4.60 7.95
CA ARG A 32 6.06 -3.25 7.38
C ARG A 32 4.64 -2.77 6.96
N PRO A 33 4.21 -1.55 7.30
CA PRO A 33 2.85 -1.09 7.02
C PRO A 33 2.43 -1.21 5.55
N TRP A 34 3.29 -0.86 4.59
CA TRP A 34 2.95 -0.99 3.18
C TRP A 34 2.75 -2.46 2.76
N VAL A 35 3.47 -3.40 3.38
CA VAL A 35 3.29 -4.84 3.17
C VAL A 35 1.92 -5.26 3.71
N ALA A 36 1.52 -4.77 4.89
CA ALA A 36 0.20 -5.04 5.45
C ALA A 36 -0.93 -4.53 4.55
N ALA A 37 -0.78 -3.35 3.91
CA ALA A 37 -1.73 -2.88 2.91
C ALA A 37 -1.84 -3.85 1.71
N MET A 38 -0.72 -4.39 1.23
CA MET A 38 -0.71 -5.37 0.13
C MET A 38 -1.30 -6.74 0.52
N VAL A 39 -1.15 -7.16 1.78
CA VAL A 39 -1.83 -8.36 2.30
C VAL A 39 -3.35 -8.17 2.22
N ARG A 40 -3.87 -7.02 2.68
CA ARG A 40 -5.31 -6.72 2.60
C ARG A 40 -5.79 -6.58 1.15
N ALA A 41 -4.97 -6.02 0.26
CA ALA A 41 -5.23 -6.00 -1.17
C ALA A 41 -5.37 -7.43 -1.73
N THR A 42 -4.54 -8.36 -1.27
CA THR A 42 -4.58 -9.77 -1.72
C THR A 42 -5.91 -10.44 -1.37
N ASP A 43 -6.51 -10.13 -0.22
CA ASP A 43 -7.84 -10.65 0.15
C ASP A 43 -8.93 -10.20 -0.84
N LYS A 44 -8.85 -8.96 -1.31
CA LYS A 44 -9.77 -8.40 -2.31
C LYS A 44 -9.52 -9.00 -3.69
N LEU A 45 -8.25 -9.24 -4.05
CA LEU A 45 -7.90 -9.94 -5.28
C LEU A 45 -8.42 -11.39 -5.29
N ARG A 46 -8.29 -12.12 -4.18
CA ARG A 46 -8.83 -13.49 -4.03
C ARG A 46 -10.34 -13.53 -4.21
N ARG A 47 -11.06 -12.52 -3.69
CA ARG A 47 -12.50 -12.38 -3.91
C ARG A 47 -12.83 -12.19 -5.40
N LEU A 48 -12.06 -11.38 -6.13
CA LEU A 48 -12.24 -11.24 -7.57
C LEU A 48 -11.90 -12.53 -8.34
N GLN A 49 -10.90 -13.28 -7.90
CA GLN A 49 -10.60 -14.61 -8.47
C GLN A 49 -11.77 -15.58 -8.28
N GLN A 50 -12.42 -15.57 -7.10
CA GLN A 50 -13.64 -16.34 -6.87
C GLN A 50 -14.74 -15.90 -7.83
N TYR A 51 -15.02 -14.59 -7.90
CA TYR A 51 -16.05 -14.05 -8.79
C TYR A 51 -15.80 -14.42 -10.26
N ALA A 52 -14.56 -14.34 -10.74
CA ALA A 52 -14.20 -14.75 -12.09
C ALA A 52 -14.49 -16.23 -12.38
N ARG A 53 -14.43 -17.10 -11.35
CA ARG A 53 -14.71 -18.53 -11.47
C ARG A 53 -16.19 -18.87 -11.34
N THR A 54 -16.92 -18.19 -10.46
CA THR A 54 -18.29 -18.59 -10.06
C THR A 54 -19.37 -17.65 -10.57
N GLY A 55 -19.01 -16.46 -11.04
CA GLY A 55 -19.94 -15.39 -11.41
C GLY A 55 -20.75 -14.81 -10.24
N THR A 56 -20.44 -15.20 -8.99
CA THR A 56 -21.26 -14.88 -7.81
C THR A 56 -20.41 -14.58 -6.57
N LEU A 57 -20.87 -13.63 -5.74
CA LEU A 57 -20.30 -13.27 -4.45
C LEU A 57 -21.43 -13.16 -3.42
N ALA A 58 -21.18 -13.59 -2.19
CA ALA A 58 -22.23 -13.65 -1.15
C ALA A 58 -22.43 -12.33 -0.37
N ASN A 59 -21.36 -11.56 -0.14
CA ASN A 59 -21.37 -10.47 0.86
C ASN A 59 -21.08 -9.08 0.28
N GLU A 60 -20.03 -8.93 -0.53
CA GLU A 60 -19.51 -7.65 -1.02
C GLU A 60 -19.32 -7.79 -2.53
N GLY A 61 -19.62 -6.74 -3.29
CA GLY A 61 -19.62 -6.77 -4.76
C GLY A 61 -18.22 -6.85 -5.36
N ALA A 62 -18.17 -7.22 -6.64
CA ALA A 62 -16.91 -7.17 -7.40
C ALA A 62 -16.40 -5.73 -7.54
N GLU A 63 -17.30 -4.76 -7.75
CA GLU A 63 -16.95 -3.34 -7.84
C GLU A 63 -16.27 -2.83 -6.56
N ASP A 64 -16.82 -3.14 -5.38
CA ASP A 64 -16.20 -2.80 -4.09
C ASP A 64 -14.78 -3.35 -3.98
N SER A 65 -14.56 -4.56 -4.49
CA SER A 65 -13.24 -5.20 -4.46
C SER A 65 -12.23 -4.48 -5.36
N PHE A 66 -12.67 -4.00 -6.53
CA PHE A 66 -11.83 -3.17 -7.41
C PHE A 66 -11.50 -1.81 -6.78
N LEU A 67 -12.49 -1.17 -6.15
CA LEU A 67 -12.30 0.11 -5.47
C LEU A 67 -11.35 -0.04 -4.28
N ASP A 68 -11.52 -1.08 -3.47
CA ASP A 68 -10.63 -1.39 -2.36
C ASP A 68 -9.21 -1.69 -2.84
N LEU A 69 -9.03 -2.42 -3.94
CA LEU A 69 -7.70 -2.66 -4.53
C LEU A 69 -7.00 -1.35 -4.91
N ALA A 70 -7.71 -0.42 -5.55
CA ALA A 70 -7.15 0.88 -5.92
C ALA A 70 -6.76 1.70 -4.68
N VAL A 71 -7.59 1.67 -3.64
CA VAL A 71 -7.32 2.35 -2.37
C VAL A 71 -6.13 1.72 -1.64
N TYR A 72 -6.08 0.40 -1.49
CA TYR A 72 -4.95 -0.27 -0.83
C TYR A 72 -3.64 -0.10 -1.60
N ALA A 73 -3.66 -0.08 -2.93
CA ALA A 73 -2.49 0.23 -3.72
C ALA A 73 -1.98 1.66 -3.46
N LEU A 74 -2.88 2.64 -3.34
CA LEU A 74 -2.52 4.02 -3.00
C LEU A 74 -1.96 4.13 -1.57
N ILE A 75 -2.59 3.47 -0.60
CA ILE A 75 -2.11 3.43 0.79
C ILE A 75 -0.72 2.79 0.85
N ALA A 76 -0.52 1.64 0.18
CA ALA A 76 0.77 0.97 0.12
C ALA A 76 1.84 1.86 -0.49
N LEU A 77 1.53 2.58 -1.58
CA LEU A 77 2.45 3.53 -2.19
C LEU A 77 2.84 4.64 -1.20
N ILE A 78 1.87 5.27 -0.53
CA ILE A 78 2.15 6.35 0.44
C ILE A 78 3.05 5.84 1.57
N LEU A 79 2.70 4.71 2.18
CA LEU A 79 3.46 4.12 3.29
C LEU A 79 4.87 3.67 2.85
N TRP A 80 5.00 3.13 1.63
CA TRP A 80 6.30 2.75 1.09
C TRP A 80 7.18 3.97 0.85
N ARG A 81 6.60 5.06 0.33
CA ARG A 81 7.31 6.33 0.13
C ARG A 81 7.79 6.93 1.43
N GLU A 82 6.93 6.97 2.44
CA GLU A 82 7.32 7.40 3.79
C GLU A 82 8.49 6.56 4.34
N GLU A 83 8.46 5.23 4.15
CA GLU A 83 9.57 4.33 4.51
C GLU A 83 10.87 4.67 3.76
N GLN A 84 10.78 5.13 2.51
CA GLN A 84 11.93 5.58 1.71
C GLN A 84 12.37 7.03 2.03
N GLY A 85 11.71 7.73 2.96
CA GLY A 85 11.96 9.15 3.22
C GLY A 85 11.50 10.08 2.08
N LEU A 86 10.57 9.61 1.23
CA LEU A 86 10.02 10.35 0.09
C LEU A 86 8.71 11.06 0.48
N PRO A 87 8.39 12.21 -0.15
CA PRO A 87 7.14 12.94 0.16
C PRO A 87 5.89 12.13 -0.23
N PRO A 88 4.79 12.17 0.54
CA PRO A 88 3.61 11.32 0.28
C PRO A 88 2.90 11.62 -1.06
N TYR A 89 3.09 12.81 -1.64
CA TYR A 89 2.44 13.22 -2.90
C TYR A 89 3.44 13.72 -3.95
N GLY A 90 3.14 13.40 -5.21
CA GLY A 90 3.98 13.66 -6.37
C GLY A 90 3.89 15.05 -7.01
N LEU A 91 3.71 16.13 -6.25
CA LEU A 91 3.37 17.45 -6.80
C LEU A 91 4.35 18.55 -6.41
N GLY A 92 5.61 18.37 -6.80
CA GLY A 92 6.63 19.43 -6.82
C GLY A 92 7.53 19.24 -8.04
N SER A 93 8.08 20.32 -8.60
CA SER A 93 8.94 20.34 -9.80
C SER A 93 10.22 19.49 -9.70
N GLU A 94 10.45 18.82 -8.57
CA GLU A 94 11.60 17.98 -8.26
C GLU A 94 11.51 16.57 -8.85
N TRP A 95 10.32 16.15 -9.29
CA TRP A 95 10.06 14.82 -9.87
C TRP A 95 10.66 14.57 -11.25
N GLN A 96 11.09 15.63 -11.95
CA GLN A 96 11.88 15.46 -13.18
C GLN A 96 13.32 14.98 -12.90
N ARG A 97 13.84 15.07 -11.66
CA ARG A 97 15.23 14.68 -11.35
C ARG A 97 15.40 13.26 -10.78
N VAL A 98 14.40 12.71 -10.10
CA VAL A 98 14.50 11.39 -9.45
C VAL A 98 14.28 10.21 -10.41
N SER A 99 13.84 10.46 -11.64
CA SER A 99 13.57 9.39 -12.63
C SER A 99 14.80 8.72 -13.26
N LEU A 100 16.04 9.09 -12.92
CA LEU A 100 17.24 8.54 -13.60
C LEU A 100 18.38 8.05 -12.69
N GLY A 101 18.16 7.90 -11.38
CA GLY A 101 19.20 7.39 -10.48
C GLY A 101 18.63 6.47 -9.42
N THR A 102 18.73 5.17 -9.66
CA THR A 102 18.66 4.03 -8.74
C THR A 102 17.87 4.24 -7.44
N VAL A 103 16.72 3.55 -7.31
CA VAL A 103 16.05 3.37 -6.02
C VAL A 103 17.01 2.62 -5.09
N PRO A 104 17.39 3.15 -3.91
CA PRO A 104 18.20 2.40 -2.97
C PRO A 104 17.39 1.19 -2.50
N GLY A 105 17.94 -0.01 -2.72
CA GLY A 105 17.40 -1.24 -2.14
C GLY A 105 17.41 -1.15 -0.61
N PRO A 106 16.56 -1.93 0.08
CA PRO A 106 16.49 -1.89 1.53
C PRO A 106 17.88 -2.10 2.12
N ALA A 107 18.35 -1.15 2.92
CA ALA A 107 19.61 -1.26 3.63
C ALA A 107 19.51 -2.43 4.62
N GLY A 108 20.11 -3.57 4.25
CA GLY A 108 20.09 -4.75 5.11
C GLY A 108 20.91 -5.89 4.54
N GLY A 109 22.14 -6.01 5.05
CA GLY A 109 22.78 -7.29 5.31
C GLY A 109 23.59 -7.91 4.16
N GLU A 110 24.85 -8.21 4.50
CA GLU A 110 25.67 -9.27 3.92
C GLU A 110 26.37 -9.01 2.58
N GLU A 111 27.63 -8.62 2.65
CA GLU A 111 28.66 -9.34 1.89
C GLU A 111 29.97 -9.38 2.71
N GLN A 112 30.11 -10.46 3.48
CA GLN A 112 31.43 -10.98 3.83
C GLN A 112 32.08 -11.46 2.54
N GLU A 113 33.02 -10.71 1.98
CA GLU A 113 34.11 -11.30 1.21
C GLU A 113 35.24 -10.28 0.99
N ARG A 114 36.48 -10.78 1.10
CA ARG A 114 37.78 -10.12 0.81
C ARG A 114 38.51 -9.50 2.00
N ALA A 115 39.10 -10.39 2.80
CA ALA A 115 40.51 -10.27 3.14
C ALA A 115 41.10 -11.69 3.24
N ALA A 116 41.55 -12.19 2.10
CA ALA A 116 42.57 -13.24 2.01
C ALA A 116 43.95 -12.56 2.05
#